data_AF-A0A0R1UH12-F1
#
_entry.id   AF-A0A0R1UH12-F1
#
_cell.length_a   1.000
_cell.length_b   1.000
_cell.length_c   1.000
_cell.angle_alpha   90.00
_cell.angle_beta   90.00
_cell.angle_gamma   90.00
#
_symmetry.space_group_name_H-M   'P 1'
#
loop_
_entity.id
_entity.type
_entity.pdbx_description
1 polymer ?
#
loop_
_entity_poly.entity_id
_entity_poly.type
_entity_poly.pdbx_seq_one_letter_code
_entity_poly.pdbx_strand_id
1 'polypeptide(L)'
;MRKFFRVLRNLILIGLLAFGVWNYQNNANFRNATNDSVATLRNRISQLMTNGSLNAPTLGDNPTSKSPDSKKATPLKKGASTWDKPEASVYIDLENNPTLRSATMDAINIWNRTGAFTFKQINNKSKAQIVVSAVSESDTSAAGETYTTYNPATAHLLHAKIQLNRFYLQNRWYGYSNARIVNTVEHELGHAIGLSHTNGVSVMYPKGSFYTIQPVDIRAVKKLYSEK
;
A
#
# COMPACT_ATOMS: atom_id res chain seq x y z
N MET A 1 -41.33 37.22 -12.07
CA MET A 1 -40.58 36.48 -11.03
C MET A 1 -40.05 35.10 -11.46
N ARG A 2 -40.86 34.18 -12.02
CA ARG A 2 -40.38 32.81 -12.38
C ARG A 2 -39.23 32.72 -13.40
N LYS A 3 -39.09 33.67 -14.34
CA LYS A 3 -37.98 33.70 -15.32
C LYS A 3 -36.66 34.12 -14.70
N PHE A 4 -36.70 35.07 -13.76
CA PHE A 4 -35.53 35.55 -13.02
C PHE A 4 -34.89 34.44 -12.17
N PHE A 5 -35.71 33.67 -11.44
CA PHE A 5 -35.22 32.52 -10.66
C PHE A 5 -34.60 31.41 -11.51
N ARG A 6 -35.05 31.21 -12.76
CA ARG A 6 -34.42 30.24 -13.68
C ARG A 6 -33.05 30.70 -14.14
N VAL A 7 -32.89 31.99 -14.45
CA VAL A 7 -31.60 32.56 -14.86
C VAL A 7 -30.61 32.49 -13.71
N LEU A 8 -31.03 32.89 -12.50
CA LEU A 8 -30.20 32.83 -11.31
C LEU A 8 -29.74 31.39 -10.99
N ARG A 9 -30.65 30.41 -11.07
CA ARG A 9 -30.33 28.99 -10.89
C ARG A 9 -29.28 28.51 -11.89
N ASN A 10 -29.42 28.89 -13.16
CA ASN A 10 -28.48 28.47 -14.19
C ASN A 10 -27.09 29.10 -13.99
N LEU A 11 -27.02 30.35 -13.53
CA LEU A 11 -25.75 31.01 -13.21
C LEU A 11 -25.04 30.36 -12.02
N ILE A 12 -25.77 29.95 -10.99
CA ILE A 12 -25.20 29.21 -9.85
C ILE A 12 -24.61 27.87 -10.31
N LEU A 13 -25.32 27.14 -11.17
CA LEU A 13 -24.85 25.87 -11.72
C LEU A 13 -23.57 26.03 -12.55
N ILE A 14 -23.50 27.06 -13.38
CA ILE A 14 -22.30 27.36 -14.18
C ILE A 14 -21.13 27.75 -13.26
N GLY A 15 -21.39 28.53 -12.22
CA GLY A 15 -20.38 28.88 -11.21
C GLY A 15 -19.82 27.67 -10.46
N LEU A 16 -20.68 26.72 -10.08
CA LEU A 16 -20.27 25.47 -9.43
C LEU A 16 -19.42 24.59 -10.36
N LEU A 17 -19.78 24.51 -11.64
CA LEU A 17 -19.00 23.77 -12.64
C LEU A 17 -17.62 24.40 -12.84
N ALA A 18 -17.56 25.73 -12.99
CA ALA A 18 -16.29 26.44 -13.12
C ALA A 18 -15.40 26.27 -11.88
N PHE A 19 -15.99 26.35 -10.67
CA PHE A 19 -15.27 26.12 -9.41
C PHE A 19 -14.75 24.68 -9.29
N GLY A 20 -15.53 23.70 -9.73
CA GLY A 20 -15.10 22.29 -9.77
C GLY A 20 -13.92 22.06 -10.72
N VAL A 21 -13.97 22.64 -11.92
CA VAL A 21 -12.87 22.58 -12.90
C VAL A 21 -11.62 23.28 -12.37
N TRP A 22 -11.78 24.43 -11.72
CA TRP A 22 -10.68 25.16 -11.10
C TRP A 22 -10.02 24.36 -9.96
N ASN A 23 -10.82 23.76 -9.06
CA ASN A 23 -10.30 22.86 -8.01
C ASN A 23 -9.58 21.63 -8.60
N TYR A 24 -10.08 21.07 -9.70
CA TYR A 24 -9.44 19.95 -10.39
C TYR A 24 -8.05 20.29 -10.94
N GLN A 25 -7.88 21.50 -11.49
CA GLN A 25 -6.59 21.93 -12.00
C GLN A 25 -5.62 22.33 -10.89
N ASN A 26 -6.12 22.97 -9.83
CA ASN A 26 -5.29 23.65 -8.83
C ASN A 26 -5.06 22.84 -7.55
N ASN A 27 -5.83 21.77 -7.30
CA ASN A 27 -5.71 20.94 -6.10
C ASN A 27 -5.41 19.48 -6.45
N ALA A 28 -4.15 19.07 -6.23
CA ALA A 28 -3.68 17.72 -6.53
C ALA A 28 -4.45 16.62 -5.78
N ASN A 29 -4.91 16.89 -4.56
CA ASN A 29 -5.71 15.93 -3.79
C ASN A 29 -7.10 15.74 -4.40
N PHE A 30 -7.72 16.83 -4.87
CA PHE A 30 -9.01 16.79 -5.56
C PHE A 30 -8.88 16.07 -6.91
N ARG A 31 -7.79 16.30 -7.66
CA ARG A 31 -7.50 15.60 -8.91
C ARG A 31 -7.33 14.09 -8.72
N ASN A 32 -6.56 13.67 -7.72
CA ASN A 32 -6.33 12.26 -7.42
C ASN A 32 -7.62 11.57 -6.96
N ALA A 33 -8.36 12.17 -6.01
CA ALA A 33 -9.64 11.65 -5.56
C ALA A 33 -10.69 11.57 -6.70
N THR A 34 -10.69 12.54 -7.61
CA THR A 34 -11.57 12.53 -8.78
C THR A 34 -11.19 11.41 -9.76
N ASN A 35 -9.90 11.23 -10.04
CA ASN A 35 -9.41 10.17 -10.93
C ASN A 35 -9.68 8.77 -10.35
N ASP A 36 -9.50 8.58 -9.04
CA ASP A 36 -9.80 7.32 -8.33
C ASP A 36 -11.30 7.01 -8.33
N SER A 37 -12.13 8.04 -8.14
CA SER A 37 -13.59 7.92 -8.22
C SER A 37 -14.04 7.54 -9.64
N VAL A 38 -13.43 8.13 -10.67
CA VAL A 38 -13.70 7.82 -12.08
C VAL A 38 -13.23 6.41 -12.44
N ALA A 39 -12.06 5.97 -11.97
CA ALA A 39 -11.57 4.60 -12.17
C ALA A 39 -12.47 3.57 -11.47
N THR A 40 -12.91 3.88 -10.24
CA THR A 40 -13.85 3.04 -9.49
C THR A 40 -15.21 2.95 -10.18
N LEU A 41 -15.71 4.07 -10.72
CA LEU A 41 -16.96 4.11 -11.49
C LEU A 41 -16.84 3.30 -12.78
N ARG A 42 -15.72 3.42 -13.52
CA ARG A 42 -15.44 2.61 -14.71
C ARG A 42 -15.43 1.12 -14.38
N ASN A 43 -14.79 0.74 -13.28
CA ASN A 43 -14.74 -0.66 -12.84
C ASN A 43 -16.12 -1.18 -12.44
N ARG A 44 -16.97 -0.36 -11.79
CA ARG A 44 -18.36 -0.70 -11.48
C ARG A 44 -19.23 -0.81 -12.73
N ILE A 45 -19.06 0.09 -13.69
CA ILE A 45 -19.78 0.03 -14.98
C ILE A 45 -19.36 -1.22 -15.74
N SER A 46 -18.07 -1.54 -15.80
CA SER A 46 -17.58 -2.77 -16.40
C SER A 46 -18.12 -4.01 -15.68
N GLN A 47 -18.16 -4.01 -14.35
CA GLN A 47 -18.73 -5.12 -13.56
C GLN A 47 -20.26 -5.24 -13.69
N LEU A 48 -20.97 -4.13 -13.87
CA LEU A 48 -22.40 -4.13 -14.16
C LEU A 48 -22.67 -4.71 -15.56
N MET A 49 -21.85 -4.33 -16.55
CA MET A 49 -21.92 -4.83 -17.92
C MET A 49 -21.56 -6.32 -18.01
N THR A 50 -20.67 -6.82 -17.15
CA THR A 50 -20.27 -8.24 -17.17
C THR A 50 -21.10 -9.13 -16.25
N ASN A 51 -21.54 -8.64 -15.09
CA ASN A 51 -22.07 -9.49 -14.00
C ASN A 51 -23.42 -9.00 -13.41
N GLY A 52 -23.96 -7.85 -13.83
CA GLY A 52 -25.33 -7.43 -13.53
C GLY A 52 -25.69 -7.11 -12.07
N SER A 53 -24.73 -6.90 -11.14
CA SER A 53 -25.04 -6.68 -9.71
C SER A 53 -24.31 -5.49 -9.07
N LEU A 54 -25.03 -4.72 -8.24
CA LEU A 54 -24.56 -3.53 -7.53
C LEU A 54 -24.82 -3.67 -6.02
N ASN A 55 -23.80 -4.00 -5.22
CA ASN A 55 -23.90 -3.93 -3.75
C ASN A 55 -22.79 -3.05 -3.16
N ALA A 56 -23.14 -2.26 -2.14
CA ALA A 56 -22.24 -1.36 -1.42
C ALA A 56 -21.86 -1.95 -0.04
N PRO A 57 -20.61 -1.81 0.45
CA PRO A 57 -20.23 -2.31 1.76
C PRO A 57 -20.50 -1.28 2.88
N THR A 58 -21.05 -1.75 4.00
CA THR A 58 -21.21 -1.01 5.26
C THR A 58 -19.97 -1.21 6.17
N LEU A 59 -19.48 -0.10 6.74
CA LEU A 59 -18.40 -0.05 7.72
C LEU A 59 -18.88 -0.52 9.10
N GLY A 60 -18.15 -1.42 9.75
CA GLY A 60 -18.41 -1.89 11.11
C GLY A 60 -17.15 -1.84 11.97
N ASP A 61 -17.25 -1.13 13.09
CA ASP A 61 -16.20 -0.89 14.09
C ASP A 61 -15.92 -2.11 15.00
N ASN A 62 -14.63 -2.42 15.20
CA ASN A 62 -13.89 -2.90 16.40
C ASN A 62 -14.53 -3.88 17.43
N PRO A 63 -13.75 -4.77 18.09
CA PRO A 63 -12.86 -4.33 19.18
C PRO A 63 -11.52 -5.07 19.38
N THR A 64 -10.68 -4.38 20.16
CA THR A 64 -9.35 -4.69 20.73
C THR A 64 -9.26 -5.96 21.58
N SER A 65 -8.14 -6.68 21.51
CA SER A 65 -7.60 -7.48 22.63
C SER A 65 -6.06 -7.50 22.63
N LYS A 66 -5.48 -7.61 23.84
CA LYS A 66 -4.04 -7.54 24.17
C LYS A 66 -3.45 -8.93 24.40
N SER A 67 -2.19 -9.14 23.94
CA SER A 67 -1.11 -10.06 24.42
C SER A 67 -1.35 -11.59 24.43
N PRO A 68 -0.32 -12.48 24.51
CA PRO A 68 1.05 -12.30 25.04
C PRO A 68 2.25 -12.91 24.25
N ASP A 69 3.46 -12.58 24.74
CA ASP A 69 4.82 -13.00 24.35
C ASP A 69 5.05 -14.49 24.02
N SER A 70 5.84 -14.76 22.95
CA SER A 70 6.91 -15.77 23.02
C SER A 70 8.09 -15.52 22.05
N LYS A 71 9.25 -15.22 22.64
CA LYS A 71 10.64 -15.60 22.28
C LYS A 71 11.23 -15.27 20.88
N LYS A 72 11.79 -14.06 20.84
CA LYS A 72 13.14 -13.67 20.32
C LYS A 72 13.36 -13.57 18.78
N ALA A 73 12.66 -12.63 18.17
CA ALA A 73 13.32 -11.60 17.34
C ALA A 73 13.43 -10.32 18.19
N THR A 74 14.59 -9.68 18.22
CA THR A 74 14.80 -8.49 19.07
C THR A 74 13.81 -7.39 18.68
N PRO A 75 12.98 -6.86 19.60
CA PRO A 75 12.13 -5.72 19.31
C PRO A 75 13.02 -4.52 18.97
N LEU A 76 12.70 -3.81 17.88
CA LEU A 76 13.44 -2.64 17.42
C LEU A 76 13.74 -1.67 18.58
N LYS A 77 15.03 -1.46 18.86
CA LYS A 77 15.48 -0.22 19.48
C LYS A 77 15.44 0.88 18.40
N LYS A 78 14.65 1.91 18.68
CA LYS A 78 14.52 3.23 18.05
C LYS A 78 15.72 3.66 17.17
N GLY A 79 15.64 3.30 15.88
CA GLY A 79 16.54 3.68 14.80
C GLY A 79 16.15 2.87 13.57
N ALA A 80 15.66 3.50 12.51
CA ALA A 80 15.28 2.79 11.30
C ALA A 80 16.55 2.26 10.61
N SER A 81 16.76 0.95 10.63
CA SER A 81 17.87 0.32 9.89
C SER A 81 17.66 0.53 8.39
N THR A 82 18.71 0.89 7.67
CA THR A 82 18.64 1.23 6.23
C THR A 82 19.59 0.39 5.40
N TRP A 83 19.30 0.24 4.12
CA TRP A 83 20.29 -0.26 3.16
C TRP A 83 21.42 0.76 2.96
N ASP A 84 22.55 0.33 2.41
CA ASP A 84 23.67 1.23 2.12
C ASP A 84 23.27 2.34 1.14
N LYS A 85 22.44 1.99 0.16
CA LYS A 85 21.89 2.85 -0.89
C LYS A 85 20.36 2.73 -0.92
N PRO A 86 19.63 3.67 -1.54
CA PRO A 86 18.18 3.57 -1.72
C PRO A 86 17.81 2.54 -2.80
N GLU A 87 18.41 1.35 -2.75
CA GLU A 87 18.14 0.24 -3.63
C GLU A 87 18.39 -1.11 -2.93
N ALA A 88 17.65 -2.13 -3.34
CA ALA A 88 17.84 -3.49 -2.87
C ALA A 88 17.48 -4.53 -3.94
N SER A 89 18.19 -5.67 -3.95
CA SER A 89 17.83 -6.81 -4.79
C SER A 89 16.69 -7.63 -4.18
N VAL A 90 15.73 -8.06 -5.01
CA VAL A 90 14.55 -8.81 -4.58
C VAL A 90 14.43 -10.13 -5.33
N TYR A 91 14.21 -11.23 -4.61
CA TYR A 91 13.80 -12.51 -5.18
C TYR A 91 12.33 -12.79 -4.81
N ILE A 92 11.53 -13.19 -5.80
CA ILE A 92 10.10 -13.45 -5.64
C ILE A 92 9.86 -14.97 -5.66
N ASP A 93 9.79 -15.56 -4.47
CA ASP A 93 9.56 -17.00 -4.20
C ASP A 93 8.05 -17.29 -4.16
N LEU A 94 7.37 -17.01 -5.28
CA LEU A 94 5.91 -17.09 -5.44
C LEU A 94 5.51 -17.74 -6.77
N GLU A 95 6.35 -18.59 -7.35
CA GLU A 95 6.12 -19.23 -8.64
C GLU A 95 4.80 -20.02 -8.65
N ASN A 96 4.46 -20.64 -7.52
CA ASN A 96 3.22 -21.40 -7.33
C ASN A 96 2.01 -20.55 -6.88
N ASN A 97 2.13 -19.22 -6.86
CA ASN A 97 1.05 -18.32 -6.47
C ASN A 97 0.99 -17.07 -7.39
N PRO A 98 0.38 -17.19 -8.59
CA PRO A 98 0.40 -16.13 -9.60
C PRO A 98 -0.25 -14.82 -9.11
N THR A 99 -1.28 -14.89 -8.28
CA THR A 99 -1.95 -13.70 -7.72
C THR A 99 -1.00 -12.89 -6.84
N LEU A 100 -0.35 -13.53 -5.86
CA LEU A 100 0.59 -12.84 -4.98
C LEU A 100 1.86 -12.42 -5.71
N ARG A 101 2.30 -13.22 -6.69
CA ARG A 101 3.43 -12.87 -7.55
C ARG A 101 3.16 -11.61 -8.36
N SER A 102 1.99 -11.52 -8.98
CA SER A 102 1.56 -10.31 -9.72
C SER A 102 1.49 -9.10 -8.80
N ALA A 103 0.85 -9.23 -7.63
CA ALA A 103 0.75 -8.13 -6.67
C ALA A 103 2.12 -7.66 -6.18
N THR A 104 3.07 -8.58 -5.97
CA THR A 104 4.46 -8.25 -5.62
C THR A 104 5.16 -7.47 -6.73
N MET A 105 4.98 -7.88 -7.99
CA MET A 105 5.55 -7.17 -9.13
C MET A 105 4.95 -5.76 -9.28
N ASP A 106 3.65 -5.63 -9.10
CA ASP A 106 2.97 -4.33 -9.14
C ASP A 106 3.50 -3.41 -8.04
N ALA A 107 3.58 -3.89 -6.79
CA ALA A 107 4.09 -3.10 -5.66
C ALA A 107 5.56 -2.67 -5.86
N ILE A 108 6.42 -3.57 -6.38
CA ILE A 108 7.80 -3.25 -6.76
C ILE A 108 7.83 -2.12 -7.80
N ASN A 109 7.01 -2.24 -8.85
CA ASN A 109 6.94 -1.23 -9.91
C ASN A 109 6.41 0.11 -9.40
N ILE A 110 5.42 0.10 -8.51
CA ILE A 110 4.83 1.31 -7.93
C ILE A 110 5.87 2.02 -7.04
N TRP A 111 6.57 1.31 -6.16
CA TRP A 111 7.68 1.88 -5.37
C TRP A 111 8.79 2.44 -6.28
N ASN A 112 9.23 1.70 -7.29
CA ASN A 112 10.28 2.15 -8.21
C ASN A 112 9.89 3.44 -8.95
N ARG A 113 8.62 3.57 -9.38
CA ARG A 113 8.09 4.76 -10.06
C ARG A 113 8.08 6.01 -9.18
N THR A 114 8.09 5.87 -7.84
CA THR A 114 8.20 7.03 -6.94
C THR A 114 9.56 7.73 -7.04
N GLY A 115 10.59 7.02 -7.51
CA GLY A 115 11.98 7.48 -7.52
C GLY A 115 12.61 7.65 -6.13
N ALA A 116 11.95 7.20 -5.06
CA ALA A 116 12.51 7.27 -3.70
C ALA A 116 13.34 6.04 -3.32
N PHE A 117 13.01 4.87 -3.88
CA PHE A 117 13.74 3.62 -3.67
C PHE A 117 13.68 2.76 -4.93
N THR A 118 14.71 1.95 -5.19
CA THR A 118 14.77 1.04 -6.35
C THR A 118 14.93 -0.42 -5.93
N PHE A 119 13.87 -1.20 -6.12
CA PHE A 119 13.91 -2.66 -6.06
C PHE A 119 14.37 -3.26 -7.40
N LYS A 120 15.38 -4.13 -7.35
CA LYS A 120 15.91 -4.84 -8.52
C LYS A 120 15.57 -6.32 -8.42
N GLN A 121 14.62 -6.79 -9.22
CA GLN A 121 14.30 -8.22 -9.24
C GLN A 121 15.49 -9.03 -9.76
N ILE A 122 15.83 -10.11 -9.06
CA ILE A 122 16.88 -11.05 -9.46
C ILE A 122 16.36 -12.50 -9.41
N ASN A 123 17.00 -13.39 -10.16
CA ASN A 123 16.60 -14.80 -10.26
C ASN A 123 17.40 -15.73 -9.32
N ASN A 124 18.37 -15.20 -8.58
CA ASN A 124 19.17 -16.00 -7.64
C ASN A 124 18.82 -15.63 -6.20
N LYS A 125 18.06 -16.50 -5.53
CA LYS A 125 17.62 -16.33 -4.14
C LYS A 125 18.77 -16.09 -3.15
N SER A 126 19.92 -16.77 -3.31
CA SER A 126 21.04 -16.63 -2.35
C SER A 126 21.77 -15.29 -2.47
N LYS A 127 21.57 -14.55 -3.57
CA LYS A 127 22.12 -13.19 -3.78
C LYS A 127 21.10 -12.09 -3.46
N ALA A 128 19.89 -12.44 -3.03
CA ALA A 128 18.84 -11.49 -2.79
C ALA A 128 18.96 -10.85 -1.41
N GLN A 129 18.85 -9.53 -1.36
CA GLN A 129 18.73 -8.81 -0.10
C GLN A 129 17.34 -8.99 0.50
N ILE A 130 16.31 -9.06 -0.36
CA ILE A 130 14.92 -9.21 0.02
C ILE A 130 14.37 -10.49 -0.62
N VAL A 131 13.73 -11.34 0.17
CA VAL A 131 13.00 -12.52 -0.32
C VAL A 131 11.53 -12.36 0.02
N VAL A 132 10.66 -12.42 -0.99
CA VAL A 132 9.20 -12.42 -0.82
C VAL A 132 8.69 -13.84 -1.03
N SER A 133 8.00 -14.39 -0.03
CA SER A 133 7.39 -15.71 -0.09
C SER A 133 5.95 -15.70 0.43
N ALA A 134 5.24 -16.81 0.27
CA ALA A 134 3.90 -16.98 0.84
C ALA A 134 3.92 -17.94 2.04
N VAL A 135 3.00 -17.71 2.97
CA VAL A 135 2.64 -18.63 4.06
C VAL A 135 1.12 -18.82 4.11
N SER A 136 0.63 -19.72 4.94
CA SER A 136 -0.80 -19.95 5.12
C SER A 136 -1.11 -20.26 6.58
N GLU A 137 -0.81 -19.31 7.46
CA GLU A 137 -0.93 -19.47 8.90
C GLU A 137 -2.18 -18.75 9.42
N SER A 138 -2.95 -19.40 10.29
CA SER A 138 -4.16 -18.83 10.91
C SER A 138 -3.94 -18.34 12.34
N ASP A 139 -2.77 -18.58 12.91
CA ASP A 139 -2.39 -18.25 14.30
C ASP A 139 -1.88 -16.80 14.45
N THR A 140 -1.39 -16.19 13.38
CA THR A 140 -1.11 -14.75 13.29
C THR A 140 -2.35 -13.99 12.84
N SER A 141 -2.47 -12.71 13.21
CA SER A 141 -3.50 -11.79 12.69
C SER A 141 -3.03 -10.96 11.49
N ALA A 142 -1.79 -11.15 11.06
CA ALA A 142 -1.16 -10.35 10.01
C ALA A 142 -1.38 -10.94 8.61
N ALA A 143 -1.81 -10.08 7.68
CA ALA A 143 -1.96 -10.45 6.27
C ALA A 143 -0.61 -10.47 5.53
N GLY A 144 0.40 -9.82 6.09
CA GLY A 144 1.79 -9.82 5.66
C GLY A 144 2.69 -9.56 6.86
N GLU A 145 3.91 -10.09 6.83
CA GLU A 145 4.92 -9.83 7.85
C GLU A 145 6.30 -9.65 7.20
N THR A 146 7.04 -8.67 7.71
CA THR A 146 8.40 -8.37 7.28
C THR A 146 9.39 -8.56 8.42
N TYR A 147 10.40 -9.37 8.17
CA TYR A 147 11.49 -9.66 9.09
C TYR A 147 12.78 -9.09 8.53
N THR A 148 13.53 -8.34 9.32
CA THR A 148 14.80 -7.73 8.90
C THR A 148 15.95 -8.14 9.80
N THR A 149 17.12 -8.36 9.21
CA THR A 149 18.39 -8.48 9.92
C THR A 149 19.28 -7.28 9.60
N TYR A 150 20.16 -6.92 10.52
CA TYR A 150 21.03 -5.76 10.36
C TYR A 150 22.41 -6.00 10.99
N ASN A 151 23.39 -5.23 10.54
CA ASN A 151 24.71 -5.16 11.15
C ASN A 151 24.65 -4.25 12.40
N PRO A 152 24.91 -4.76 13.61
CA PRO A 152 24.78 -3.97 14.83
C PRO A 152 25.80 -2.82 14.94
N ALA A 153 26.91 -2.89 14.21
CA ALA A 153 27.93 -1.84 14.22
C ALA A 153 27.57 -0.64 13.33
N THR A 154 26.85 -0.88 12.22
CA THR A 154 26.53 0.16 11.22
C THR A 154 25.04 0.49 11.15
N ALA A 155 24.19 -0.28 11.82
CA ALA A 155 22.72 -0.27 11.68
C ALA A 155 22.24 -0.51 10.23
N HIS A 156 23.08 -1.05 9.34
CA HIS A 156 22.68 -1.34 7.98
C HIS A 156 21.95 -2.67 7.85
N LEU A 157 20.87 -2.68 7.09
CA LEU A 157 20.12 -3.87 6.74
C LEU A 157 21.01 -4.85 5.96
N LEU A 158 20.91 -6.13 6.32
CA LEU A 158 21.62 -7.23 5.67
C LEU A 158 20.66 -8.05 4.82
N HIS A 159 19.54 -8.47 5.41
CA HIS A 159 18.49 -9.21 4.73
C HIS A 159 17.10 -8.78 5.21
N ALA A 160 16.12 -8.89 4.32
CA ALA A 160 14.70 -8.84 4.66
C ALA A 160 13.96 -10.06 4.10
N LYS A 161 13.02 -10.59 4.87
CA LYS A 161 12.12 -11.66 4.47
C LYS A 161 10.69 -11.15 4.61
N ILE A 162 9.95 -11.17 3.52
CA ILE A 162 8.52 -10.82 3.48
C ILE A 162 7.72 -12.11 3.34
N GLN A 163 6.75 -12.31 4.23
CA GLN A 163 5.84 -13.45 4.20
C GLN A 163 4.41 -12.94 4.00
N LEU A 164 3.85 -13.23 2.81
CA LEU A 164 2.48 -12.88 2.46
C LEU A 164 1.54 -14.01 2.90
N ASN A 165 0.55 -13.70 3.73
CA ASN A 165 -0.29 -14.72 4.33
C ASN A 165 -1.55 -15.00 3.49
N ARG A 166 -1.55 -16.15 2.82
CA ARG A 166 -2.65 -16.63 1.96
C ARG A 166 -3.95 -16.82 2.71
N PHE A 167 -3.88 -17.20 4.00
CA PHE A 167 -5.05 -17.42 4.84
C PHE A 167 -5.94 -16.17 4.89
N TYR A 168 -5.34 -14.97 4.89
CA TYR A 168 -6.06 -13.70 4.85
C TYR A 168 -6.24 -13.15 3.44
N LEU A 169 -5.16 -13.13 2.65
CA LEU A 169 -5.15 -12.43 1.36
C LEU A 169 -5.97 -13.12 0.26
N GLN A 170 -6.17 -14.44 0.37
CA GLN A 170 -6.83 -15.24 -0.68
C GLN A 170 -8.10 -15.95 -0.21
N ASN A 171 -8.45 -15.83 1.07
CA ASN A 171 -9.74 -16.32 1.56
C ASN A 171 -10.81 -15.24 1.39
N ARG A 172 -11.86 -15.59 0.64
CA ARG A 172 -13.00 -14.73 0.29
C ARG A 172 -13.65 -14.07 1.52
N TRP A 173 -13.61 -14.74 2.69
CA TRP A 173 -14.24 -14.28 3.93
C TRP A 173 -13.63 -12.98 4.46
N TYR A 174 -12.34 -12.73 4.20
CA TYR A 174 -11.66 -11.50 4.62
C TYR A 174 -11.78 -10.36 3.60
N GLY A 175 -12.37 -10.62 2.43
CA GLY A 175 -12.74 -9.58 1.47
C GLY A 175 -11.57 -8.75 0.92
N TYR A 176 -10.37 -9.33 0.81
CA TYR A 176 -9.25 -8.65 0.14
C TYR A 176 -9.53 -8.55 -1.35
N SER A 177 -9.58 -7.33 -1.87
CA SER A 177 -9.52 -7.07 -3.30
C SER A 177 -8.08 -7.15 -3.79
N ASN A 178 -7.86 -7.31 -5.11
CA ASN A 178 -6.51 -7.27 -5.67
C ASN A 178 -5.76 -5.98 -5.29
N ALA A 179 -6.44 -4.83 -5.24
CA ALA A 179 -5.84 -3.57 -4.79
C ALA A 179 -5.38 -3.63 -3.32
N ARG A 180 -6.19 -4.23 -2.43
CA ARG A 180 -5.77 -4.41 -1.03
C ARG A 180 -4.62 -5.40 -0.89
N ILE A 181 -4.54 -6.42 -1.75
CA ILE A 181 -3.39 -7.33 -1.79
C ILE A 181 -2.13 -6.55 -2.21
N VAL A 182 -2.20 -5.74 -3.26
CA VAL A 182 -1.09 -4.87 -3.70
C VAL A 182 -0.67 -3.93 -2.58
N ASN A 183 -1.62 -3.23 -1.94
CA ASN A 183 -1.32 -2.36 -0.80
C ASN A 183 -0.64 -3.10 0.36
N THR A 184 -1.03 -4.35 0.64
CA THR A 184 -0.32 -5.18 1.64
C THR A 184 1.14 -5.37 1.22
N VAL A 185 1.41 -5.72 -0.04
CA VAL A 185 2.80 -5.88 -0.48
C VAL A 185 3.56 -4.56 -0.50
N GLU A 186 2.92 -3.44 -0.85
CA GLU A 186 3.54 -2.10 -0.74
C GLU A 186 3.92 -1.77 0.71
N HIS A 187 3.07 -2.12 1.68
CA HIS A 187 3.32 -1.96 3.13
C HIS A 187 4.53 -2.79 3.59
N GLU A 188 4.55 -4.08 3.25
CA GLU A 188 5.67 -4.95 3.61
C GLU A 188 6.98 -4.52 2.95
N LEU A 189 6.94 -4.09 1.69
CA LEU A 189 8.10 -3.49 1.03
C LEU A 189 8.53 -2.17 1.70
N GLY A 190 7.58 -1.39 2.22
CA GLY A 190 7.87 -0.21 3.03
C GLY A 190 8.67 -0.54 4.30
N HIS A 191 8.29 -1.62 5.00
CA HIS A 191 9.10 -2.15 6.11
C HIS A 191 10.47 -2.61 5.66
N ALA A 192 10.57 -3.31 4.52
CA ALA A 192 11.85 -3.75 3.98
C ALA A 192 12.75 -2.58 3.52
N ILE A 193 12.19 -1.40 3.22
CA ILE A 193 12.95 -0.16 2.98
C ILE A 193 13.47 0.44 4.30
N GLY A 194 12.86 0.11 5.44
CA GLY A 194 13.17 0.66 6.76
C GLY A 194 12.10 1.61 7.31
N LEU A 195 10.93 1.73 6.65
CA LEU A 195 9.83 2.54 7.19
C LEU A 195 9.18 1.85 8.38
N SER A 196 8.86 2.66 9.40
CA SER A 196 8.02 2.26 10.52
C SER A 196 6.56 2.59 10.26
N HIS A 197 5.66 1.99 11.03
CA HIS A 197 4.24 2.36 10.98
C HIS A 197 4.04 3.84 11.24
N THR A 198 3.03 4.40 10.58
CA THR A 198 2.61 5.78 10.80
C THR A 198 1.11 5.81 11.10
N ASN A 199 0.70 6.85 11.82
CA ASN A 199 -0.72 7.16 11.99
C ASN A 199 -1.17 8.06 10.84
N GLY A 200 -2.37 7.81 10.31
CA GLY A 200 -2.98 8.61 9.25
C GLY A 200 -3.02 7.91 7.88
N VAL A 201 -3.25 8.70 6.84
CA VAL A 201 -3.34 8.23 5.44
C VAL A 201 -1.93 7.98 4.91
N SER A 202 -1.52 6.72 4.91
CA SER A 202 -0.17 6.25 4.56
C SER A 202 -0.22 4.76 4.23
N VAL A 203 0.63 4.31 3.30
CA VAL A 203 0.80 2.87 3.05
C VAL A 203 1.28 2.14 4.30
N MET A 204 1.99 2.84 5.19
CA MET A 204 2.47 2.33 6.49
C MET A 204 1.41 2.39 7.59
N TYR A 205 0.14 2.64 7.26
CA TYR A 205 -0.94 2.50 8.23
C TYR A 205 -1.07 1.02 8.63
N PRO A 206 -1.07 0.68 9.93
CA PRO A 206 -0.85 -0.69 10.40
C PRO A 206 -2.02 -1.66 10.15
N LYS A 207 -3.17 -1.21 9.63
CA LYS A 207 -4.37 -2.03 9.57
C LYS A 207 -5.04 -2.01 8.21
N GLY A 208 -5.42 -3.20 7.74
CA GLY A 208 -6.39 -3.41 6.66
C GLY A 208 -5.93 -3.09 5.24
N SER A 209 -4.70 -2.58 5.06
CA SER A 209 -4.10 -2.29 3.74
C SER A 209 -4.97 -1.36 2.89
N PHE A 210 -5.54 -0.33 3.52
CA PHE A 210 -6.51 0.57 2.89
C PHE A 210 -5.88 1.61 1.98
N TYR A 211 -4.63 1.98 2.23
CA TYR A 211 -3.93 3.04 1.51
C TYR A 211 -2.78 2.46 0.68
N THR A 212 -2.63 2.96 -0.53
CA THR A 212 -1.41 2.79 -1.34
C THR A 212 -0.34 3.80 -0.89
N ILE A 213 0.85 3.75 -1.48
CA ILE A 213 1.94 4.73 -1.26
C ILE A 213 1.43 6.17 -1.36
N GLN A 214 1.68 6.94 -0.30
CA GLN A 214 1.33 8.36 -0.20
C GLN A 214 2.57 9.25 -0.29
N PRO A 215 2.39 10.56 -0.60
CA PRO A 215 3.51 11.51 -0.61
C PRO A 215 4.30 11.58 0.71
N VAL A 216 3.66 11.29 1.85
CA VAL A 216 4.33 11.23 3.15
C VAL A 216 5.34 10.07 3.22
N ASP A 217 5.01 8.93 2.62
CA ASP A 217 5.86 7.74 2.58
C ASP A 217 7.10 8.02 1.71
N ILE A 218 6.89 8.62 0.53
CA ILE A 218 7.97 9.01 -0.39
C ILE A 218 8.94 9.99 0.28
N ARG A 219 8.43 11.00 1.01
CA ARG A 219 9.28 11.94 1.77
C ARG A 219 10.02 11.25 2.89
N ALA A 220 9.39 10.32 3.59
CA ALA A 220 10.02 9.55 4.65
C ALA A 220 11.18 8.71 4.12
N VAL A 221 11.01 8.02 2.98
CA VAL A 221 12.10 7.29 2.32
C VAL A 221 13.22 8.23 1.90
N LYS A 222 12.92 9.35 1.22
CA LYS A 222 13.96 10.29 0.80
C LYS A 222 14.76 10.81 1.98
N LYS A 223 14.10 11.17 3.09
CA LYS A 223 14.75 11.60 4.32
C LYS A 223 15.66 10.50 4.88
N LEU A 224 15.14 9.28 4.94
CA LEU A 224 15.85 8.11 5.47
C LEU A 224 17.17 7.82 4.73
N TYR A 225 17.24 8.14 3.44
CA TYR A 225 18.43 7.92 2.61
C TYR A 225 19.20 9.19 2.24
N SER A 226 18.78 10.37 2.72
CA SER A 226 19.49 11.65 2.51
C SER A 226 20.39 12.07 3.68
N GLU A 227 20.21 11.46 4.86
CA GLU A 227 20.98 11.79 6.09
C GLU A 227 22.37 11.12 6.13
N LYS A 228 23.02 10.91 4.97
CA LYS A 228 24.38 10.34 4.88
C LYS A 228 25.37 11.32 4.27
#